data_AF-A0A8T1XQ08-F1
#
_entry.id   AF-A0A8T1XQ08-F1
#
_cell.length_a   1.000
_cell.length_b   1.000
_cell.length_c   1.000
_cell.angle_alpha   90.00
_cell.angle_beta   90.00
_cell.angle_gamma   90.00
#
_symmetry.space_group_name_H-M   'P 1'
#
loop_
_entity.id
_entity.type
_entity.pdbx_description
1 polymer ?
#
loop_
_entity_poly.entity_id
_entity_poly.type
_entity_poly.pdbx_seq_one_letter_code
_entity_poly.pdbx_strand_id
1 'polypeptide(L)'
;MHYAMNSNHETEMMDTDSPETFMLDKPSTARDFLSAARRLVDQGEPSQALQAVVMAMRNQGGDEAVLQILNRTRELYKRRIQETASMDQLASIFAECAITEAQPLGHEPTTSKDLFGTKETVTADAQGISILEKSGRSQIMLDAFADGSSFICLQCGGLVSIHRRDEHYAYWCSNM
;
A
#
# COMPACT_ATOMS: atom_id res chain seq x y z
N MET A 1 -29.70 -16.93 -74.70
CA MET A 1 -29.87 -18.32 -74.22
C MET A 1 -28.71 -18.59 -73.27
N HIS A 2 -28.87 -18.41 -71.97
CA HIS A 2 -29.46 -19.35 -70.99
C HIS A 2 -28.62 -20.61 -70.73
N TYR A 3 -28.13 -20.70 -69.47
CA TYR A 3 -27.60 -21.84 -68.68
C TYR A 3 -26.22 -22.40 -69.09
N ALA A 4 -25.14 -22.38 -68.28
CA ALA A 4 -24.88 -22.66 -66.85
C ALA A 4 -25.03 -24.14 -66.45
N MET A 5 -24.16 -24.56 -65.50
CA MET A 5 -23.93 -25.89 -64.89
C MET A 5 -22.80 -26.70 -65.60
N ASN A 6 -21.79 -27.29 -64.93
CA ASN A 6 -21.72 -27.73 -63.55
C ASN A 6 -20.26 -28.03 -63.14
N SER A 7 -19.79 -27.53 -61.99
CA SER A 7 -18.79 -28.19 -61.11
C SER A 7 -18.60 -27.35 -59.84
N ASN A 8 -19.62 -27.35 -58.99
CA ASN A 8 -19.45 -26.97 -57.59
C ASN A 8 -19.06 -28.23 -56.83
N HIS A 9 -17.86 -28.23 -56.23
CA HIS A 9 -17.53 -29.16 -55.17
C HIS A 9 -18.34 -28.75 -53.95
N GLU A 10 -19.34 -29.55 -53.62
CA GLU A 10 -20.14 -29.43 -52.41
C GLU A 10 -19.26 -29.82 -51.22
N THR A 11 -18.65 -28.81 -50.59
CA THR A 11 -18.17 -28.94 -49.22
C THR A 11 -19.39 -28.92 -48.31
N GLU A 12 -20.03 -30.08 -48.14
CA GLU A 12 -21.01 -30.28 -47.07
C GLU A 12 -20.27 -30.18 -45.73
N MET A 13 -20.47 -29.04 -45.07
CA MET A 13 -20.19 -28.84 -43.66
C MET A 13 -21.28 -29.55 -42.87
N MET A 14 -21.02 -30.79 -42.45
CA MET A 14 -21.86 -31.45 -41.46
C MET A 14 -21.30 -31.13 -40.07
N ASP A 15 -21.77 -30.02 -39.50
CA ASP A 15 -21.71 -29.76 -38.07
C ASP A 15 -22.49 -30.88 -37.38
N THR A 16 -21.76 -31.89 -36.93
CA THR A 16 -22.27 -32.86 -35.95
C THR A 16 -21.51 -32.61 -34.67
N ASP A 17 -21.89 -31.51 -34.01
CA ASP A 17 -21.52 -31.20 -32.65
C ASP A 17 -22.25 -32.21 -31.75
N SER A 18 -21.68 -33.41 -31.62
CA SER A 18 -21.95 -34.27 -30.48
C SER A 18 -20.82 -34.05 -29.49
N PRO A 19 -21.07 -33.40 -28.34
CA PRO A 19 -20.20 -33.61 -27.21
C PRO A 19 -20.45 -35.05 -26.80
N GLU A 20 -19.65 -35.98 -27.31
CA GLU A 20 -19.46 -37.27 -26.67
C GLU A 20 -18.86 -36.96 -25.30
N THR A 21 -19.77 -36.61 -24.40
CA THR A 21 -19.62 -36.65 -22.97
C THR A 21 -19.50 -38.12 -22.68
N PHE A 22 -18.30 -38.66 -22.91
CA PHE A 22 -17.91 -39.91 -22.30
C PHE A 22 -18.11 -39.68 -20.81
N MET A 23 -19.19 -40.26 -20.31
CA MET A 23 -19.51 -40.36 -18.90
C MET A 23 -18.35 -41.09 -18.25
N LEU A 24 -17.32 -40.34 -17.89
CA LEU A 24 -16.27 -40.81 -17.03
C LEU A 24 -16.95 -41.03 -15.69
N ASP A 25 -17.29 -42.30 -15.41
CA ASP A 25 -17.90 -42.76 -14.18
C ASP A 25 -17.33 -41.98 -13.01
N LYS A 26 -18.22 -41.20 -12.39
CA LYS A 26 -17.93 -40.02 -11.59
C LYS A 26 -16.86 -40.35 -10.52
N PRO A 27 -15.58 -39.95 -10.72
CA PRO A 27 -14.56 -40.08 -9.71
C PRO A 27 -14.79 -38.95 -8.71
N SER A 28 -15.52 -39.20 -7.62
CA SER A 28 -15.97 -38.13 -6.71
C SER A 28 -14.84 -37.57 -5.82
N THR A 29 -13.67 -38.21 -5.79
CA THR A 29 -12.54 -37.75 -4.98
C THR A 29 -11.32 -37.45 -5.85
N ALA A 30 -10.48 -36.51 -5.40
CA ALA A 30 -9.19 -36.19 -6.04
C ALA A 30 -8.33 -37.45 -6.28
N ARG A 31 -8.45 -38.46 -5.42
CA ARG A 31 -7.76 -39.75 -5.54
C ARG A 31 -8.20 -40.55 -6.76
N ASP A 32 -9.48 -40.49 -7.11
CA ASP A 32 -10.03 -41.23 -8.24
C ASP A 32 -9.64 -40.57 -9.57
N PHE A 33 -9.57 -39.23 -9.60
CA PHE A 33 -9.00 -38.51 -10.74
C PHE A 33 -7.50 -38.82 -10.94
N LEU A 34 -6.73 -38.93 -9.86
CA LEU A 34 -5.30 -39.26 -9.95
C LEU A 34 -5.05 -40.73 -10.36
N SER A 35 -5.92 -41.66 -9.96
CA SER A 35 -5.84 -43.06 -10.41
C SER A 35 -6.21 -43.18 -11.90
N ALA A 36 -7.23 -42.44 -12.36
CA ALA A 36 -7.57 -42.33 -13.78
C ALA A 36 -6.43 -41.70 -14.59
N ALA A 37 -5.81 -40.64 -14.09
CA ALA A 37 -4.65 -40.00 -14.74
C ALA A 37 -3.50 -40.97 -14.94
N ARG A 38 -3.17 -41.79 -13.93
CA ARG A 38 -2.12 -42.81 -14.03
C ARG A 38 -2.42 -43.84 -15.12
N ARG A 39 -3.66 -44.33 -15.19
CA ARG A 39 -4.10 -45.26 -16.24
C ARG A 39 -4.01 -44.62 -17.63
N LEU A 40 -4.36 -43.35 -17.78
CA LEU A 40 -4.30 -42.62 -19.05
C LEU A 40 -2.84 -42.39 -19.52
N VAL A 41 -1.90 -42.20 -18.59
CA VAL A 41 -0.46 -42.18 -18.92
C VAL A 41 -0.02 -43.53 -19.47
N ASP A 42 -0.41 -44.63 -18.81
CA ASP A 42 -0.07 -45.99 -19.25
C ASP A 42 -0.71 -46.33 -20.62
N GLN A 43 -1.81 -45.67 -20.98
CA GLN A 43 -2.51 -45.81 -22.26
C GLN A 43 -1.97 -44.89 -23.38
N GLY A 44 -1.02 -43.99 -23.07
CA GLY A 44 -0.46 -43.07 -24.05
C GLY A 44 -1.31 -41.84 -24.35
N GLU A 45 -2.23 -41.46 -23.44
CA GLU A 45 -3.14 -40.33 -23.57
C GLU A 45 -2.75 -39.18 -22.62
N PRO A 46 -1.63 -38.45 -22.89
CA PRO A 46 -1.08 -37.47 -21.96
C PRO A 46 -1.99 -36.27 -21.73
N SER A 47 -2.74 -35.84 -22.76
CA SER A 47 -3.65 -34.69 -22.66
C SER A 47 -4.81 -34.97 -21.71
N GLN A 48 -5.38 -36.18 -21.77
CA GLN A 48 -6.47 -36.60 -20.90
C GLN A 48 -5.97 -36.85 -19.46
N ALA A 49 -4.76 -37.42 -19.32
CA ALA A 49 -4.13 -37.57 -18.02
C ALA A 49 -3.92 -36.22 -17.32
N LEU A 50 -3.43 -35.21 -18.05
CA LEU A 50 -3.26 -33.85 -17.55
C LEU A 50 -4.60 -33.24 -17.11
N GLN A 51 -5.65 -33.40 -17.92
CA GLN A 51 -6.99 -32.91 -17.59
C GLN A 51 -7.52 -33.55 -16.29
N ALA A 52 -7.32 -34.86 -16.10
CA ALA A 52 -7.69 -35.54 -14.87
C ALA A 52 -6.91 -35.02 -13.65
N VAL A 53 -5.62 -34.73 -13.77
CA VAL A 53 -4.82 -34.10 -12.70
C VAL A 53 -5.36 -32.70 -12.35
N VAL A 54 -5.69 -31.88 -13.35
CA VAL A 54 -6.28 -30.55 -13.12
C VAL A 54 -7.63 -30.65 -12.40
N MET A 55 -8.46 -31.61 -12.77
CA MET A 55 -9.74 -31.87 -12.10
C MET A 55 -9.53 -32.34 -10.65
N ALA A 56 -8.49 -33.14 -10.37
CA ALA A 56 -8.13 -33.53 -9.01
C ALA A 56 -7.74 -32.30 -8.16
N MET A 57 -6.89 -31.41 -8.70
CA MET A 57 -6.44 -30.20 -8.01
C MET A 57 -7.60 -29.25 -7.68
N ARG A 58 -8.54 -29.09 -8.63
CA ARG A 58 -9.75 -28.28 -8.43
C ARG A 58 -10.68 -28.88 -7.36
N ASN A 59 -10.88 -30.20 -7.37
CA ASN A 59 -11.73 -30.89 -6.39
C ASN A 59 -11.10 -30.99 -4.99
N GLN A 60 -9.76 -30.94 -4.89
CA GLN A 60 -9.08 -30.95 -3.59
C GLN A 60 -9.19 -29.62 -2.83
N GLY A 61 -9.86 -28.61 -3.41
CA GLY A 61 -10.16 -27.35 -2.74
C GLY A 61 -8.93 -26.46 -2.54
N GLY A 62 -7.88 -26.61 -3.35
CA GLY A 62 -6.71 -25.72 -3.28
C GLY A 62 -7.10 -24.25 -3.45
N ASP A 63 -7.93 -23.96 -4.45
CA ASP A 63 -8.45 -22.61 -4.71
C ASP A 63 -9.37 -22.12 -3.58
N GLU A 64 -10.22 -22.99 -3.04
CA GLU A 64 -11.12 -22.68 -1.92
C GLU A 64 -10.34 -22.38 -0.63
N ALA A 65 -9.28 -23.14 -0.35
CA ALA A 65 -8.39 -22.90 0.78
C ALA A 65 -7.66 -21.54 0.64
N VAL A 66 -7.23 -21.19 -0.56
CA VAL A 66 -6.62 -19.87 -0.86
C VAL A 66 -7.66 -18.75 -0.65
N LEU A 67 -8.88 -18.90 -1.17
CA LEU A 67 -9.95 -17.92 -0.99
C LEU A 67 -10.30 -17.72 0.49
N GLN A 68 -10.36 -18.79 1.28
CA GLN A 68 -10.61 -18.71 2.72
C GLN A 68 -9.49 -17.95 3.45
N ILE A 69 -8.22 -18.22 3.13
CA ILE A 69 -7.08 -17.52 3.72
C ILE A 69 -7.08 -16.04 3.32
N LEU A 70 -7.36 -15.73 2.05
CA LEU A 70 -7.43 -14.34 1.56
C LEU A 70 -8.57 -13.58 2.24
N ASN A 71 -9.75 -14.18 2.36
CA ASN A 71 -10.89 -13.57 3.06
C ASN A 71 -10.57 -13.33 4.54
N ARG A 72 -9.98 -14.32 5.22
CA ARG A 72 -9.54 -14.16 6.61
C ARG A 72 -8.51 -13.04 6.75
N THR A 73 -7.54 -12.96 5.85
CA THR A 73 -6.50 -11.93 5.85
C THR A 73 -7.09 -10.53 5.62
N ARG A 74 -8.04 -10.41 4.68
CA ARG A 74 -8.77 -9.16 4.41
C ARG A 74 -9.49 -8.66 5.67
N GLU A 75 -10.18 -9.54 6.40
CA GLU A 75 -10.92 -9.15 7.60
C GLU A 75 -10.00 -8.78 8.78
N LEU A 76 -8.81 -9.36 8.87
CA LEU A 76 -7.80 -8.92 9.83
C LEU A 76 -7.24 -7.54 9.48
N TYR A 77 -6.98 -7.29 8.20
CA TYR A 77 -6.52 -5.98 7.72
C TYR A 77 -7.53 -4.87 7.98
N LYS A 78 -8.82 -5.12 7.67
CA LYS A 78 -9.90 -4.16 7.97
C LYS A 78 -10.00 -3.82 9.46
N ARG A 79 -9.94 -4.84 10.33
CA ARG A 79 -9.94 -4.62 11.79
C ARG A 79 -8.77 -3.76 12.24
N ARG A 80 -7.56 -4.07 11.75
CA ARG A 80 -6.37 -3.27 12.06
C ARG A 80 -6.52 -1.81 11.62
N ILE A 81 -7.01 -1.55 10.40
CA ILE A 81 -7.25 -0.17 9.94
C ILE A 81 -8.27 0.54 10.83
N GLN A 82 -9.36 -0.13 11.18
CA GLN A 82 -10.41 0.47 12.01
C GLN A 82 -9.90 0.80 13.42
N GLU A 83 -9.10 -0.09 14.01
CA GLU A 83 -8.43 0.13 15.29
C GLU A 83 -7.45 1.31 15.21
N THR A 84 -6.61 1.37 14.17
CA THR A 84 -5.69 2.52 13.99
C THR A 84 -6.44 3.83 13.75
N ALA A 85 -7.54 3.81 13.00
CA ALA A 85 -8.36 5.00 12.78
C ALA A 85 -8.97 5.53 14.09
N SER A 86 -9.42 4.63 14.98
CA SER A 86 -9.91 5.03 16.31
C SER A 86 -8.81 5.62 17.20
N MET A 87 -7.58 5.10 17.10
CA MET A 87 -6.42 5.63 17.79
C MET A 87 -6.02 7.01 17.26
N ASP A 88 -6.05 7.20 15.94
CA ASP A 88 -5.74 8.48 15.29
C ASP A 88 -6.77 9.56 15.65
N GLN A 89 -8.06 9.20 15.77
CA GLN A 89 -9.09 10.12 16.27
C GLN A 89 -8.79 10.60 17.69
N LEU A 90 -8.38 9.70 18.59
CA LEU A 90 -7.97 10.08 19.94
C LEU A 90 -6.74 10.99 19.92
N ALA A 91 -5.72 10.67 19.09
CA ALA A 91 -4.54 11.51 18.94
C ALA A 91 -4.91 12.92 18.44
N SER A 92 -5.86 13.04 17.52
CA SER A 92 -6.38 14.33 17.05
C SER A 92 -7.06 15.13 18.16
N ILE A 93 -7.90 14.48 18.97
CA ILE A 93 -8.57 15.14 20.11
C ILE A 93 -7.53 15.60 21.15
N PHE A 94 -6.53 14.77 21.45
CA PHE A 94 -5.46 15.16 22.38
C PHE A 94 -4.61 16.31 21.84
N ALA A 95 -4.34 16.34 20.54
CA ALA A 95 -3.67 17.47 19.91
C ALA A 95 -4.51 18.76 20.03
N GLU A 96 -5.82 18.69 19.82
CA GLU A 96 -6.73 19.83 19.98
C GLU A 96 -6.76 20.35 21.42
N CYS A 97 -6.83 19.46 22.42
CA CYS A 97 -6.75 19.84 23.84
C CYS A 97 -5.40 20.52 24.14
N ALA A 98 -4.28 19.94 23.69
CA ALA A 98 -2.95 20.50 23.92
C ALA A 98 -2.78 21.90 23.27
N ILE A 99 -3.34 22.11 22.08
CA ILE A 99 -3.33 23.42 21.41
C ILE A 99 -4.17 24.43 22.19
N THR A 100 -5.36 24.03 22.66
CA THR A 100 -6.27 24.90 23.41
C THR A 100 -5.69 25.30 24.77
N GLU A 101 -5.03 24.37 25.47
CA GLU A 101 -4.35 24.63 26.75
C GLU A 101 -3.10 25.52 26.59
N ALA A 102 -2.43 25.42 25.43
CA ALA A 102 -1.29 26.28 25.11
C ALA A 102 -1.69 27.68 24.62
N GLN A 103 -3.00 27.96 24.46
CA GLN A 103 -3.47 29.25 24.00
C GLN A 103 -3.47 30.25 25.18
N PRO A 104 -2.66 31.33 25.13
CA PRO A 104 -2.55 32.27 26.23
C PRO A 104 -3.90 32.98 26.45
N LEU A 105 -4.46 32.83 27.65
CA LEU A 105 -5.61 33.60 28.12
C LEU A 105 -5.29 35.09 28.00
N GLY A 106 -6.16 35.82 27.31
CA GLY A 106 -5.90 37.14 26.75
C GLY A 106 -5.31 38.17 27.73
N HIS A 107 -4.37 38.95 27.22
CA HIS A 107 -3.96 40.19 27.86
C HIS A 107 -4.57 41.38 27.09
N GLU A 108 -5.53 42.03 27.75
CA GLU A 108 -6.07 43.36 27.45
C GLU A 108 -4.93 44.37 27.21
N PRO A 109 -4.96 45.19 26.14
CA PRO A 109 -3.89 46.15 25.86
C PRO A 109 -4.04 47.38 26.76
N THR A 110 -3.52 47.32 27.98
CA THR A 110 -3.48 48.49 28.86
C THR A 110 -2.32 49.40 28.43
N THR A 111 -2.71 50.57 27.92
CA THR A 111 -1.85 51.71 27.60
C THR A 111 -0.92 52.05 28.77
N SER A 112 0.40 51.98 28.55
CA SER A 112 1.36 52.80 29.28
C SER A 112 2.41 53.35 28.31
N LYS A 113 2.46 54.68 28.25
CA LYS A 113 3.49 55.44 27.54
C LYS A 113 4.79 55.28 28.31
N ASP A 114 5.83 54.78 27.64
CA ASP A 114 7.18 55.31 27.87
C ASP A 114 7.98 55.35 26.57
N LEU A 115 8.72 56.44 26.43
CA LEU A 115 9.33 56.94 25.20
C LEU A 115 10.76 56.40 25.06
N PHE A 116 11.00 55.48 24.13
CA PHE A 116 12.09 55.47 23.13
C PHE A 116 11.94 54.19 22.27
N GLY A 117 11.99 54.34 20.94
CA GLY A 117 11.59 53.31 19.95
C GLY A 117 12.39 52.00 20.02
N THR A 118 11.89 50.86 19.54
CA THR A 118 10.89 50.64 18.49
C THR A 118 10.22 49.27 18.71
N LYS A 119 8.88 49.26 18.70
CA LYS A 119 7.94 48.13 18.53
C LYS A 119 8.17 46.85 19.37
N GLU A 120 7.40 46.83 20.45
CA GLU A 120 6.80 45.68 21.11
C GLU A 120 6.07 44.75 20.11
N THR A 121 6.50 43.49 20.06
CA THR A 121 5.65 42.34 19.74
C THR A 121 6.11 41.23 20.65
N VAL A 122 5.18 40.70 21.45
CA VAL A 122 5.29 39.48 22.26
C VAL A 122 6.33 38.57 21.64
N THR A 123 7.53 38.53 22.22
CA THR A 123 8.51 37.54 21.81
C THR A 123 7.98 36.23 22.35
N ALA A 124 7.21 35.54 21.50
CA ALA A 124 7.34 34.11 21.35
C ALA A 124 8.80 33.74 21.63
N ASP A 125 8.99 32.65 22.36
CA ASP A 125 10.24 31.92 22.47
C ASP A 125 10.92 31.82 21.09
N ALA A 126 11.64 32.89 20.75
CA ALA A 126 12.34 33.18 19.49
C ALA A 126 13.84 33.05 19.74
N GLN A 127 14.21 32.55 20.92
CA GLN A 127 15.40 31.77 21.07
C GLN A 127 15.07 30.43 20.41
N GLY A 128 15.57 30.23 19.19
CA GLY A 128 15.59 28.93 18.51
C GLY A 128 16.47 27.93 19.24
N ILE A 129 16.15 27.64 20.50
CA ILE A 129 16.82 26.65 21.33
C ILE A 129 16.39 25.30 20.78
N SER A 130 17.28 24.66 20.03
CA SER A 130 17.01 23.35 19.42
C SER A 130 16.44 22.39 20.47
N ILE A 131 15.56 21.46 20.10
CA ILE A 131 15.08 20.40 21.00
C ILE A 131 16.27 19.63 21.61
N LEU A 132 17.37 19.52 20.86
CA LEU A 132 18.61 18.92 21.36
C LEU A 132 19.25 19.78 22.46
N GLU A 133 19.21 21.10 22.32
CA GLU A 133 19.71 22.04 23.32
C GLU A 133 18.81 22.07 24.56
N LYS A 134 17.48 22.04 24.39
CA LYS A 134 16.51 21.90 25.51
C LYS A 134 16.67 20.59 26.28
N SER A 135 17.10 19.52 25.62
CA SER A 135 17.37 18.22 26.26
C SER A 135 18.83 18.05 26.73
N GLY A 136 19.65 19.11 26.67
CA GLY A 136 21.05 19.07 27.11
C GLY A 136 21.98 18.26 26.21
N ARG A 137 21.55 17.92 24.99
CA ARG A 137 22.26 17.13 23.98
C ARG A 137 22.70 17.99 22.78
N SER A 138 23.01 19.27 23.01
CA SER A 138 23.48 20.20 21.98
C SER A 138 24.77 19.71 21.28
N GLN A 139 25.57 18.89 21.96
CA GLN A 139 26.80 18.30 21.43
C GLN A 139 26.59 17.55 20.11
N ILE A 140 25.43 16.92 19.92
CA ILE A 140 25.09 16.20 18.68
C ILE A 140 25.09 17.15 17.47
N MET A 141 24.65 18.40 17.64
CA MET A 141 24.68 19.40 16.56
C MET A 141 26.10 19.87 16.26
N LEU A 142 26.94 20.01 17.29
CA LEU A 142 28.34 20.41 17.13
C LEU A 142 29.15 19.32 16.43
N ASP A 143 28.94 18.07 16.81
CA ASP A 143 29.62 16.92 16.20
C ASP A 143 29.21 16.76 14.73
N ALA A 144 27.91 16.88 14.42
CA ALA A 144 27.36 16.80 13.07
C ALA A 144 27.75 17.99 12.16
N PHE A 145 28.19 19.10 12.76
CA PHE A 145 28.77 20.23 12.04
C PHE A 145 30.28 20.06 11.83
N ALA A 146 30.99 19.59 12.86
CA ALA A 146 32.43 19.35 12.82
C ALA A 146 32.80 18.22 11.85
N ASP A 147 31.96 17.19 11.74
CA ASP A 147 32.15 16.08 10.80
C ASP A 147 31.72 16.45 9.36
N GLY A 148 31.07 17.61 9.17
CA GLY A 148 30.54 18.02 7.89
C GLY A 148 29.49 17.06 7.33
N SER A 149 28.77 16.32 8.17
CA SER A 149 27.71 15.39 7.73
C SER A 149 26.35 16.08 7.60
N SER A 150 26.20 17.27 8.18
CA SER A 150 24.98 18.09 8.17
C SER A 150 25.27 19.56 7.82
N PHE A 151 24.26 20.27 7.32
CA PHE A 151 24.29 21.70 7.04
C PHE A 151 23.01 22.38 7.52
N ILE A 152 23.09 23.68 7.80
CA ILE A 152 21.91 24.50 8.11
C ILE A 152 21.40 25.10 6.80
N CYS A 153 20.16 24.80 6.43
CA CYS A 153 19.52 25.40 5.27
C CYS A 153 19.18 26.87 5.57
N LEU A 154 19.71 27.79 4.77
CA LEU A 154 19.48 29.23 4.96
C LEU A 154 18.06 29.68 4.55
N GLN A 155 17.31 28.85 3.82
CA GLN A 155 15.93 29.17 3.42
C GLN A 155 14.92 28.86 4.53
N CYS A 156 14.99 27.68 5.14
CA CYS A 156 14.04 27.26 6.17
C CYS A 156 14.62 27.21 7.60
N GLY A 157 15.92 27.45 7.77
CA GLY A 157 16.61 27.35 9.07
C GLY A 157 16.82 25.92 9.58
N GLY A 158 16.43 24.89 8.82
CA GLY A 158 16.52 23.49 9.23
C GLY A 158 17.93 22.92 9.16
N LEU A 159 18.29 22.05 10.12
CA LEU A 159 19.50 21.23 10.07
C LEU A 159 19.23 19.96 9.24
N VAL A 160 19.96 19.78 8.15
CA VAL A 160 19.73 18.73 7.15
C VAL A 160 21.03 17.98 6.89
N SER A 161 20.96 16.65 6.72
CA SER A 161 22.14 15.88 6.30
C SER A 161 22.63 16.33 4.91
N ILE A 162 23.95 16.44 4.73
CA ILE A 162 24.57 16.83 3.46
C ILE A 162 24.16 15.88 2.32
N HIS A 163 24.01 14.59 2.61
CA HIS A 163 23.62 13.59 1.61
C HIS A 163 22.22 13.79 1.05
N ARG A 164 21.38 14.58 1.73
CA ARG A 164 20.00 14.85 1.30
C ARG A 164 19.77 16.32 0.95
N ARG A 165 20.85 17.06 0.70
CA ARG A 165 20.80 18.50 0.41
C ARG A 165 19.95 18.78 -0.81
N ASP A 166 20.16 18.02 -1.88
CA ASP A 166 19.49 18.28 -3.15
C ASP A 166 18.01 17.90 -3.07
N GLU A 167 17.67 16.77 -2.44
CA GLU A 167 16.29 16.37 -2.17
C GLU A 167 15.58 17.37 -1.25
N HIS A 168 16.30 17.91 -0.27
CA HIS A 168 15.75 18.95 0.59
C HIS A 168 15.36 20.18 -0.22
N TYR A 169 16.25 20.72 -1.05
CA TYR A 169 15.92 21.87 -1.90
C TYR A 169 14.82 21.56 -2.93
N ALA A 170 14.78 20.34 -3.46
CA ALA A 170 13.84 19.96 -4.50
C ALA A 170 12.42 19.69 -3.98
N TYR A 171 12.28 19.10 -2.79
CA TYR A 171 10.99 18.53 -2.35
C TYR A 171 10.55 18.91 -0.94
N TRP A 172 11.46 19.29 -0.04
CA TRP A 172 11.13 19.43 1.40
C TRP A 172 11.31 20.83 1.95
N CYS A 173 12.13 21.66 1.32
CA CYS A 173 12.40 23.02 1.76
C CYS A 173 11.14 23.86 1.53
N SER A 174 10.33 23.96 2.58
CA SER A 174 9.21 24.89 2.62
C SER A 174 9.79 26.29 2.75
N ASN A 175 9.68 27.05 1.67
CA ASN A 175 10.03 28.47 1.66
C ASN A 175 8.96 29.19 2.50
N MET A 176 9.21 29.40 3.78
CA MET A 176 8.48 30.40 4.58
C MET A 176 9.22 31.72 4.52
#